data_AF-A0A4Q4U9Z2-F1
#
_entry.id   AF-A0A4Q4U9Z2-F1
#
_cell.length_a   1.000
_cell.length_b   1.000
_cell.length_c   1.000
_cell.angle_alpha   90.00
_cell.angle_beta   90.00
_cell.angle_gamma   90.00
#
_symmetry.space_group_name_H-M   'P 1'
#
loop_
_entity.id
_entity.type
_entity.pdbx_description
1 polymer ?
#
loop_
_entity_poly.entity_id
_entity_poly.type
_entity_poly.pdbx_seq_one_letter_code
_entity_poly.pdbx_strand_id
1 'polypeptide(L)'
;MKHKTSEIIPRLHDLSKELRELRHLFENYKNLIKKIMVTTKPEGVTGEYPWNPARSLSNLSNPIAAMETPIEEPRVKLTKSALGRFDRLADRLQWLMLNTIQGHLEEIAALSDTYFNLTQQKDSHATAKLNRSATLLAKLSVLFLPTSFMTGYYGVEISDLNNHWTAETYWHSFAVVASLSVLALFFFGRMIMFFSDKLDELGSQIGRQFRAVIQRVLWRLSRGKAERDRNADSRQQVQ
;
A
#
# COMPACT_ATOMS: atom_id res chain seq x y z
N MET A 1 -20.03 -10.34 -12.27
CA MET A 1 -18.56 -10.49 -12.16
C MET A 1 -17.93 -9.86 -10.91
N LYS A 2 -18.51 -8.85 -10.24
CA LYS A 2 -17.95 -8.25 -9.00
C LYS A 2 -17.76 -9.22 -7.82
N HIS A 3 -18.62 -10.24 -7.69
CA HIS A 3 -18.56 -11.20 -6.57
C HIS A 3 -17.31 -12.09 -6.56
N LYS A 4 -16.78 -12.47 -7.74
CA LYS A 4 -15.59 -13.34 -7.80
C LYS A 4 -14.33 -12.63 -7.30
N THR A 5 -14.25 -11.31 -7.43
CA THR A 5 -13.05 -10.55 -7.08
C THR A 5 -13.01 -10.12 -5.61
N SER A 6 -14.17 -9.91 -4.97
CA SER A 6 -14.24 -9.62 -3.54
C SER A 6 -13.82 -10.81 -2.66
N GLU A 7 -13.96 -12.04 -3.16
CA GLU A 7 -13.56 -13.26 -2.43
C GLU A 7 -12.06 -13.57 -2.57
N ILE A 8 -11.37 -12.98 -3.55
CA ILE A 8 -9.95 -13.23 -3.80
C ILE A 8 -9.09 -12.62 -2.70
N ILE A 9 -9.47 -11.46 -2.15
CA ILE A 9 -8.72 -10.79 -1.07
C ILE A 9 -8.67 -11.64 0.21
N PRO A 10 -9.81 -12.09 0.79
CA PRO A 10 -9.76 -12.93 1.98
C PRO A 10 -9.07 -14.27 1.69
N ARG A 11 -9.33 -14.90 0.54
CA ARG A 11 -8.66 -16.16 0.15
C ARG A 11 -7.15 -16.02 0.05
N LEU A 12 -6.65 -14.95 -0.56
CA LEU A 12 -5.22 -14.70 -0.72
C LEU A 12 -4.57 -14.39 0.64
N HIS A 13 -5.26 -13.64 1.49
CA HIS A 13 -4.82 -13.34 2.84
C HIS A 13 -4.75 -14.59 3.72
N ASP A 14 -5.78 -15.44 3.68
CA ASP A 14 -5.83 -16.71 4.40
C ASP A 14 -4.71 -17.64 3.92
N LEU A 15 -4.49 -17.74 2.60
CA LEU A 15 -3.42 -18.55 2.02
C LEU A 15 -2.03 -18.02 2.42
N SER A 16 -1.83 -16.69 2.43
CA SER A 16 -0.59 -16.08 2.92
C SER A 16 -0.35 -16.38 4.40
N LYS A 17 -1.41 -16.39 5.21
CA LYS A 17 -1.35 -16.72 6.63
C LYS A 17 -0.96 -18.18 6.84
N GLU A 18 -1.60 -19.11 6.14
CA GLU A 18 -1.28 -20.55 6.19
C GLU A 18 0.18 -20.82 5.75
N LEU A 19 0.63 -20.19 4.66
CA LEU A 19 2.03 -20.29 4.20
C LEU A 19 3.03 -19.76 5.23
N ARG A 20 2.69 -18.68 5.94
CA ARG A 20 3.54 -18.12 6.99
C ARG A 20 3.59 -19.01 8.22
N GLU A 21 2.47 -19.60 8.62
CA GLU A 21 2.42 -20.61 9.67
C GLU A 21 3.27 -21.83 9.31
N LEU A 22 3.15 -22.31 8.07
CA LEU A 22 3.93 -23.43 7.55
C LEU A 22 5.45 -23.12 7.53
N ARG A 23 5.84 -21.90 7.16
CA ARG A 23 7.24 -21.43 7.24
C ARG A 23 7.79 -21.50 8.67
N HIS A 24 7.03 -21.01 9.65
CA HIS A 24 7.45 -21.03 11.05
C HIS A 24 7.61 -22.47 11.56
N LEU A 25 6.73 -23.36 11.15
CA LEU A 25 6.79 -24.78 11.47
C LEU A 25 8.08 -25.42 10.91
N PHE A 26 8.42 -25.13 9.66
CA PHE A 26 9.65 -25.65 9.04
C PHE A 26 10.94 -25.05 9.59
N GLU A 27 10.97 -23.76 9.95
CA GLU A 27 12.10 -23.18 10.70
C GLU A 27 12.27 -23.85 12.07
N ASN A 28 11.16 -24.19 12.74
CA ASN A 28 11.22 -24.92 14.00
C ASN A 28 11.79 -26.33 13.81
N TYR A 29 11.36 -27.07 12.77
CA TYR A 29 11.94 -28.37 12.45
C TYR A 29 13.42 -28.31 12.09
N LYS A 30 13.86 -27.29 11.34
CA LYS A 30 15.27 -27.05 11.07
C LYS A 30 16.07 -26.82 12.36
N ASN A 31 15.54 -26.00 13.28
CA ASN A 31 16.17 -25.77 14.59
C ASN A 31 16.25 -27.04 15.44
N LEU A 32 15.21 -27.87 15.40
CA LEU A 32 15.17 -29.15 16.10
C LEU A 32 16.19 -30.14 15.53
N ILE A 33 16.28 -30.25 14.20
CA ILE A 33 17.30 -31.08 13.53
C ILE A 33 18.70 -30.59 13.88
N LYS A 34 18.94 -29.27 13.85
CA LYS A 34 20.22 -28.67 14.26
C LYS A 34 20.56 -28.99 15.72
N LYS A 35 19.58 -28.94 16.63
CA LYS A 35 19.77 -29.29 18.04
C LYS A 35 20.13 -30.76 18.22
N ILE A 36 19.47 -31.67 17.50
CA ILE A 36 19.76 -33.11 17.52
C ILE A 36 21.17 -33.40 16.96
N MET A 37 21.60 -32.68 15.92
CA MET A 37 22.96 -32.81 15.39
C MET A 37 24.03 -32.33 16.39
N VAL A 38 23.77 -31.26 17.14
CA VAL A 38 24.71 -30.74 18.16
C VAL A 38 24.80 -31.66 19.37
N THR A 39 23.69 -32.24 19.83
CA THR A 39 23.69 -33.13 21.00
C THR A 39 24.32 -34.50 20.76
N THR A 40 24.53 -34.88 19.49
CA THR A 40 25.01 -36.22 19.10
C THR A 40 26.42 -36.26 18.55
N LYS A 41 27.10 -35.11 18.45
CA LYS A 41 28.53 -35.08 18.12
C LYS A 41 29.29 -35.76 19.26
N PRO A 42 30.00 -36.88 19.02
CA PRO A 42 30.77 -37.54 20.06
C PRO A 42 31.86 -36.59 20.53
N GLU A 43 31.91 -36.46 21.84
CA GLU A 43 32.90 -35.77 22.65
C GLU A 43 34.33 -36.09 22.17
N GLY A 44 34.87 -35.21 21.35
CA GLY A 44 36.30 -35.11 21.11
C GLY A 44 36.82 -34.04 22.07
N VAL A 45 37.43 -34.48 23.16
CA VAL A 45 38.40 -33.81 24.03
C VAL A 45 38.64 -32.33 23.69
N THR A 46 37.78 -31.42 24.15
CA THR A 46 38.09 -30.08 24.70
C THR A 46 36.84 -29.17 24.74
N GLY A 47 36.56 -28.64 25.93
CA GLY A 47 36.09 -27.26 26.11
C GLY A 47 34.59 -26.98 25.91
N GLU A 48 33.90 -26.85 27.05
CA GLU A 48 32.77 -25.93 27.33
C GLU A 48 31.67 -25.73 26.27
N TYR A 49 30.48 -26.29 26.55
CA TYR A 49 29.22 -25.71 26.07
C TYR A 49 28.25 -25.41 27.23
N PRO A 50 27.55 -24.27 27.21
CA PRO A 50 26.96 -23.68 28.40
C PRO A 50 25.44 -23.90 28.48
N TRP A 51 24.92 -25.13 28.46
CA TRP A 51 23.50 -25.35 28.76
C TRP A 51 23.31 -26.71 29.44
N ASN A 52 23.24 -26.71 30.77
CA ASN A 52 22.87 -27.88 31.56
C ASN A 52 21.67 -27.53 32.46
N PRO A 53 20.44 -27.97 32.14
CA PRO A 53 19.26 -27.73 32.97
C PRO A 53 19.30 -28.52 34.30
N ALA A 54 20.24 -29.45 34.46
CA ALA A 54 20.37 -30.29 35.66
C ALA A 54 20.90 -29.55 36.90
N ARG A 55 21.46 -28.34 36.77
CA ARG A 55 21.99 -27.58 37.92
C ARG A 55 20.92 -26.84 38.75
N SER A 56 19.66 -26.79 38.31
CA SER A 56 18.60 -26.06 39.03
C SER A 56 17.76 -26.89 40.00
N LEU A 57 18.04 -28.19 40.19
CA LEU A 57 17.25 -29.07 41.08
C LEU A 57 18.05 -29.73 42.21
N SER A 58 19.37 -29.55 42.31
CA SER A 58 20.22 -30.33 43.21
C SER A 58 20.53 -29.68 44.57
N ASN A 59 19.77 -28.67 45.01
CA ASN A 59 19.98 -28.00 46.31
C ASN A 59 18.89 -28.33 47.35
N LEU A 60 18.38 -29.56 47.36
CA LEU A 60 17.58 -30.05 48.48
C LEU A 60 17.98 -31.49 48.83
N SER A 61 18.50 -31.61 50.06
CA SER A 61 18.67 -32.78 50.95
C SER A 61 19.78 -33.84 50.72
N ASN A 62 20.64 -33.89 51.74
CA ASN A 62 21.43 -34.99 52.31
C ASN A 62 22.75 -35.48 51.64
N PRO A 63 23.83 -35.63 52.44
CA PRO A 63 25.05 -36.32 52.04
C PRO A 63 25.01 -37.78 52.54
N ILE A 64 24.70 -38.73 51.67
CA ILE A 64 25.00 -40.15 51.95
C ILE A 64 25.64 -40.74 50.69
N ALA A 65 26.87 -41.21 50.87
CA ALA A 65 27.68 -41.87 49.87
C ALA A 65 26.93 -43.06 49.27
N ALA A 66 26.61 -42.97 47.99
CA ALA A 66 26.12 -44.08 47.18
C ALA A 66 26.84 -44.01 45.83
N MET A 67 27.80 -44.93 45.66
CA MET A 67 28.20 -45.59 44.41
C MET A 67 27.81 -44.82 43.13
N GLU A 68 28.77 -44.12 42.54
CA GLU A 68 28.64 -43.50 41.21
C GLU A 68 28.40 -44.58 40.15
N THR A 69 27.14 -44.92 39.91
CA THR A 69 26.72 -45.34 38.57
C THR A 69 26.42 -44.04 37.81
N PRO A 70 27.13 -43.76 36.70
CA PRO A 70 26.73 -42.69 35.81
C PRO A 70 25.35 -43.05 35.29
N ILE A 71 24.31 -42.36 35.76
CA ILE A 71 23.02 -42.33 35.08
C ILE A 71 23.30 -41.58 33.78
N GLU A 72 23.81 -42.29 32.77
CA GLU A 72 23.80 -41.82 31.39
C GLU A 72 22.33 -41.59 31.06
N GLU A 73 21.89 -40.32 31.10
CA GLU A 73 20.71 -39.91 30.34
C GLU A 73 20.83 -40.54 28.94
N PRO A 74 19.73 -41.01 28.32
CA PRO A 74 19.79 -41.69 27.03
C PRO A 74 20.16 -40.68 25.94
N ARG A 75 21.44 -40.30 25.89
CA ARG A 75 22.07 -39.66 24.75
C ARG A 75 22.06 -40.72 23.68
N VAL A 76 21.06 -40.64 22.82
CA VAL A 76 21.02 -41.42 21.59
C VAL A 76 22.26 -41.02 20.79
N LYS A 77 23.35 -41.77 20.93
CA LYS A 77 24.59 -41.59 20.18
C LYS A 77 24.25 -41.93 18.73
N LEU A 78 23.83 -40.93 17.95
CA LEU A 78 23.52 -41.11 16.55
C LEU A 78 24.79 -41.58 15.83
N THR A 79 24.66 -42.65 15.06
CA THR A 79 25.75 -43.17 14.23
C THR A 79 26.14 -42.10 13.20
N LYS A 80 27.43 -42.01 12.81
CA LYS A 80 27.90 -41.03 11.82
C LYS A 80 27.08 -41.03 10.50
N SER A 81 26.55 -42.20 10.11
CA SER A 81 25.63 -42.36 8.97
C SER A 81 24.28 -41.64 9.16
N ALA A 82 23.71 -41.67 10.37
CA ALA A 82 22.47 -40.97 10.69
C ALA A 82 22.66 -39.45 10.71
N LEU A 83 23.81 -38.96 11.21
CA LEU A 83 24.15 -37.53 11.20
C LEU A 83 24.16 -36.97 9.76
N GLY A 84 24.77 -37.68 8.81
CA GLY A 84 24.80 -37.27 7.39
C GLY A 84 23.43 -37.31 6.70
N ARG A 85 22.50 -38.17 7.17
CA ARG A 85 21.12 -38.18 6.69
C ARG A 85 20.32 -36.98 7.20
N PHE A 86 20.52 -36.60 8.47
CA PHE A 86 19.92 -35.40 9.04
C PHE A 86 20.44 -34.12 8.38
N ASP A 87 21.73 -34.07 8.05
CA ASP A 87 22.35 -32.94 7.34
C ASP A 87 21.71 -32.75 5.95
N ARG A 88 21.59 -33.84 5.17
CA ARG A 88 20.87 -33.82 3.87
C ARG A 88 19.40 -33.46 4.00
N LEU A 89 18.73 -33.91 5.07
CA LEU A 89 17.35 -33.55 5.33
C LEU A 89 17.21 -32.05 5.63
N ALA A 90 18.10 -31.50 6.44
CA ALA A 90 18.12 -30.09 6.78
C ALA A 90 18.35 -29.22 5.54
N ASP A 91 19.32 -29.58 4.70
CA ASP A 91 19.60 -28.89 3.44
C ASP A 91 18.42 -28.97 2.47
N ARG A 92 17.81 -30.15 2.33
CA ARG A 92 16.64 -30.31 1.45
C ARG A 92 15.43 -29.56 1.96
N LEU A 93 15.21 -29.51 3.28
CA LEU A 93 14.13 -28.75 3.91
C LEU A 93 14.34 -27.24 3.73
N GLN A 94 15.57 -26.76 3.91
CA GLN A 94 15.93 -25.37 3.65
C GLN A 94 15.71 -24.98 2.19
N TRP A 95 16.24 -25.77 1.26
CA TRP A 95 16.27 -25.42 -0.16
C TRP A 95 14.94 -25.69 -0.86
N LEU A 96 14.28 -26.81 -0.58
CA LEU A 96 13.03 -27.19 -1.27
C LEU A 96 11.81 -26.52 -0.63
N MET A 97 11.79 -26.36 0.68
CA MET A 97 10.56 -26.00 1.39
C MET A 97 10.55 -24.54 1.80
N LEU A 98 11.58 -24.08 2.50
CA LEU A 98 11.68 -22.68 2.94
C LEU A 98 11.80 -21.72 1.76
N ASN A 99 12.63 -22.07 0.77
CA ASN A 99 12.80 -21.23 -0.42
C ASN A 99 11.54 -21.17 -1.28
N THR A 100 10.85 -22.31 -1.46
CA THR A 100 9.59 -22.37 -2.21
C THR A 100 8.48 -21.59 -1.52
N ILE A 101 8.34 -21.72 -0.18
CA ILE A 101 7.37 -20.93 0.59
C ILE A 101 7.68 -19.44 0.49
N GLN A 102 8.96 -19.06 0.57
CA GLN A 102 9.37 -17.67 0.40
C GLN A 102 9.02 -17.14 -1.00
N GLY A 103 9.27 -17.93 -2.06
CA GLY A 103 8.88 -17.60 -3.42
C GLY A 103 7.37 -17.40 -3.58
N HIS A 104 6.55 -18.28 -3.00
CA HIS A 104 5.09 -18.12 -3.04
C HIS A 104 4.61 -16.90 -2.25
N LEU A 105 5.23 -16.56 -1.12
CA LEU A 105 4.89 -15.35 -0.37
C LEU A 105 5.20 -14.08 -1.18
N GLU A 106 6.33 -14.06 -1.90
CA GLU A 106 6.71 -12.96 -2.79
C GLU A 106 5.76 -12.82 -3.98
N GLU A 107 5.38 -13.94 -4.59
CA GLU A 107 4.39 -13.97 -5.68
C GLU A 107 3.01 -13.47 -5.21
N ILE A 108 2.54 -13.92 -4.05
CA ILE A 108 1.28 -13.45 -3.45
C ILE A 108 1.31 -11.96 -3.17
N ALA A 109 2.42 -11.44 -2.63
CA ALA A 109 2.59 -10.01 -2.38
C ALA A 109 2.54 -9.21 -3.69
N ALA A 110 3.30 -9.64 -4.71
CA ALA A 110 3.29 -9.01 -6.03
C ALA A 110 1.90 -9.04 -6.70
N LEU A 111 1.16 -10.14 -6.52
CA LEU A 111 -0.21 -10.27 -7.03
C LEU A 111 -1.19 -9.35 -6.30
N SER A 112 -1.05 -9.21 -4.98
CA SER A 112 -1.83 -8.29 -4.16
C SER A 112 -1.61 -6.83 -4.58
N ASP A 113 -0.35 -6.43 -4.75
CA ASP A 113 0.01 -5.08 -5.19
C ASP A 113 -0.53 -4.79 -6.59
N THR A 114 -0.37 -5.73 -7.52
CA THR A 114 -0.90 -5.61 -8.89
C THR A 114 -2.42 -5.49 -8.89
N TYR A 115 -3.10 -6.27 -8.06
CA TYR A 115 -4.55 -6.24 -7.91
C TYR A 115 -5.04 -4.90 -7.36
N PHE A 116 -4.35 -4.36 -6.34
CA PHE A 116 -4.66 -3.05 -5.77
C PHE A 116 -4.48 -1.94 -6.81
N ASN A 117 -3.36 -1.93 -7.53
CA ASN A 117 -3.10 -0.97 -8.61
C ASN A 117 -4.18 -1.06 -9.70
N LEU A 118 -4.52 -2.27 -10.15
CA LEU A 118 -5.56 -2.46 -11.17
C LEU A 118 -6.94 -2.00 -10.68
N THR A 119 -7.26 -2.23 -9.41
CA THR A 119 -8.51 -1.76 -8.79
C THR A 119 -8.56 -0.23 -8.76
N GLN A 120 -7.48 0.41 -8.33
CA GLN A 120 -7.38 1.87 -8.33
C GLN A 120 -7.51 2.45 -9.75
N GLN A 121 -6.88 1.83 -10.75
CA GLN A 121 -7.02 2.25 -12.14
C GLN A 121 -8.46 2.11 -12.62
N LYS A 122 -9.12 1.00 -12.29
CA LYS A 122 -10.50 0.74 -12.66
C LYS A 122 -11.46 1.76 -12.03
N ASP A 123 -11.25 2.08 -10.76
CA ASP A 123 -12.06 3.07 -10.04
C ASP A 123 -11.82 4.49 -10.57
N SER A 124 -10.58 4.81 -10.92
CA SER A 124 -10.24 6.06 -11.60
C SER A 124 -10.91 6.16 -12.97
N HIS A 125 -10.87 5.10 -13.78
CA HIS A 125 -11.53 5.06 -15.08
C HIS A 125 -13.05 5.16 -14.98
N ALA A 126 -13.67 4.47 -14.02
CA ALA A 126 -15.10 4.59 -13.75
C ALA A 126 -15.47 6.03 -13.34
N THR A 127 -14.65 6.66 -12.49
CA THR A 127 -14.81 8.05 -12.08
C THR A 127 -14.64 9.02 -13.25
N ALA A 128 -13.64 8.82 -14.11
CA ALA A 128 -13.41 9.64 -15.29
C ALA A 128 -14.58 9.53 -16.28
N LYS A 129 -15.11 8.33 -16.48
CA LYS A 129 -16.31 8.10 -17.30
C LYS A 129 -17.54 8.81 -16.71
N LEU A 130 -17.73 8.71 -15.39
CA LEU A 130 -18.82 9.40 -14.68
C LEU A 130 -18.69 10.92 -14.81
N ASN A 131 -17.49 11.46 -14.64
CA ASN A 131 -17.23 12.88 -14.78
C ASN A 131 -17.47 13.36 -16.21
N ARG A 132 -17.10 12.56 -17.22
CA ARG A 132 -17.43 12.84 -18.62
C ARG A 132 -18.95 12.90 -18.84
N SER A 133 -19.73 11.99 -18.24
CA SER A 133 -21.20 12.08 -18.34
C SER A 133 -21.77 13.29 -17.60
N ALA A 134 -21.27 13.62 -16.40
CA ALA A 134 -21.73 14.78 -15.64
C ALA A 134 -21.44 16.10 -16.36
N THR A 135 -20.24 16.24 -16.94
CA THR A 135 -19.89 17.41 -17.75
C THR A 135 -20.71 17.51 -19.04
N LEU A 136 -21.11 16.38 -19.65
CA LEU A 136 -22.06 16.39 -20.77
C LEU A 136 -23.45 16.85 -20.33
N LEU A 137 -23.96 16.38 -19.19
CA LEU A 137 -25.24 16.83 -18.63
C LEU A 137 -25.22 18.31 -18.31
N ALA A 138 -24.15 18.82 -17.68
CA ALA A 138 -24.00 20.23 -17.39
C ALA A 138 -23.99 21.08 -18.68
N LYS A 139 -23.29 20.64 -19.74
CA LYS A 139 -23.32 21.31 -21.05
C LYS A 139 -24.73 21.35 -21.62
N LEU A 140 -25.46 20.23 -21.53
CA LEU A 140 -26.84 20.15 -21.96
C LEU A 140 -27.73 21.10 -21.15
N SER A 141 -27.56 21.18 -19.83
CA SER A 141 -28.29 22.16 -19.00
C SER A 141 -28.06 23.60 -19.43
N VAL A 142 -26.83 23.99 -19.78
CA VAL A 142 -26.52 25.35 -20.25
C VAL A 142 -27.17 25.63 -21.62
N LEU A 143 -27.40 24.62 -22.47
CA LEU A 143 -28.16 24.77 -23.71
C LEU A 143 -29.68 24.84 -23.49
N PHE A 144 -30.20 24.00 -22.60
CA PHE A 144 -31.63 23.85 -22.41
C PHE A 144 -32.23 24.96 -21.56
N LEU A 145 -31.51 25.50 -20.57
CA LEU A 145 -32.05 26.49 -19.66
C LEU A 145 -32.53 27.78 -20.37
N PRO A 146 -31.75 28.42 -21.27
CA PRO A 146 -32.22 29.60 -22.00
C PRO A 146 -33.37 29.28 -22.95
N THR A 147 -33.34 28.08 -23.55
CA THR A 147 -34.40 27.62 -24.44
C THR A 147 -35.70 27.39 -23.68
N SER A 148 -35.65 26.73 -22.53
CA SER A 148 -36.81 26.54 -21.63
C SER A 148 -37.34 27.87 -21.10
N PHE A 149 -36.47 28.83 -20.79
CA PHE A 149 -36.87 30.18 -20.41
C PHE A 149 -37.58 30.91 -21.56
N MET A 150 -37.03 30.83 -22.78
CA MET A 150 -37.66 31.39 -23.98
C MET A 150 -39.02 30.75 -24.23
N THR A 151 -39.13 29.43 -24.20
CA THR A 151 -40.42 28.73 -24.37
C THR A 151 -41.42 29.12 -23.27
N GLY A 152 -40.97 29.24 -22.02
CA GLY A 152 -41.81 29.70 -20.92
C GLY A 152 -42.28 31.13 -21.09
N TYR A 153 -41.41 32.03 -21.57
CA TYR A 153 -41.73 33.44 -21.83
C TYR A 153 -42.84 33.61 -22.86
N TYR A 154 -42.78 32.88 -23.98
CA TYR A 154 -43.84 32.89 -25.00
C TYR A 154 -45.10 32.11 -24.59
N GLY A 155 -45.00 31.24 -23.59
CA GLY A 155 -46.14 30.55 -23.00
C GLY A 155 -46.98 31.42 -22.06
N VAL A 156 -46.51 32.60 -21.67
CA VAL A 156 -47.29 33.55 -20.85
C VAL A 156 -48.18 34.38 -21.78
N GLU A 157 -49.48 34.10 -21.77
CA GLU A 157 -50.47 34.84 -22.54
C GLU A 157 -50.77 36.21 -21.91
N ILE A 158 -49.98 37.23 -22.25
CA ILE A 158 -50.29 38.62 -21.89
C ILE A 158 -51.23 39.17 -22.97
N SER A 159 -52.49 39.40 -22.60
CA SER A 159 -53.57 39.83 -23.51
C SER A 159 -53.30 41.13 -24.29
N ASP A 160 -52.32 41.94 -23.86
CA ASP A 160 -51.95 43.23 -24.43
C ASP A 160 -50.90 43.15 -25.56
N LEU A 161 -50.27 41.97 -25.75
CA LEU A 161 -49.22 41.75 -26.76
C LEU A 161 -49.65 40.84 -27.92
N ASN A 162 -50.77 40.12 -27.79
CA ASN A 162 -51.22 39.10 -28.76
C ASN A 162 -51.47 39.60 -30.19
N ASN A 163 -51.58 40.91 -30.41
CA ASN A 163 -51.87 41.45 -31.74
C ASN A 163 -50.63 41.58 -32.66
N HIS A 164 -49.40 41.45 -32.13
CA HIS A 164 -48.15 41.62 -32.89
C HIS A 164 -47.22 40.39 -32.93
N TRP A 165 -47.48 39.34 -32.15
CA TRP A 165 -46.62 38.15 -32.09
C TRP A 165 -47.20 37.01 -32.94
N THR A 166 -46.65 36.82 -34.14
CA THR A 166 -46.96 35.70 -35.05
C THR A 166 -46.02 34.51 -34.78
N ALA A 167 -46.46 33.30 -35.13
CA ALA A 167 -45.65 32.06 -35.05
C ALA A 167 -44.26 32.17 -35.72
N GLU A 168 -44.10 33.04 -36.72
CA GLU A 168 -42.79 33.30 -37.35
C GLU A 168 -41.79 33.97 -36.41
N THR A 169 -42.24 34.90 -35.56
CA THR A 169 -41.38 35.57 -34.57
C THR A 169 -40.91 34.59 -33.48
N TYR A 170 -41.72 33.59 -33.16
CA TYR A 170 -41.33 32.48 -32.27
C TYR A 170 -40.20 31.64 -32.87
N TRP A 171 -40.32 31.22 -34.13
CA TRP A 171 -39.25 30.43 -34.76
C TRP A 171 -37.95 31.21 -34.94
N HIS A 172 -38.04 32.50 -35.25
CA HIS A 172 -36.85 33.36 -35.31
C HIS A 172 -36.18 33.55 -33.95
N SER A 173 -36.96 33.85 -32.90
CA SER A 173 -36.40 33.99 -31.55
C SER A 173 -35.87 32.65 -31.01
N PHE A 174 -36.48 31.53 -31.35
CA PHE A 174 -35.98 30.19 -31.02
C PHE A 174 -34.62 29.94 -31.70
N ALA A 175 -34.51 30.23 -33.01
CA ALA A 175 -33.27 30.07 -33.75
C ALA A 175 -32.15 30.97 -33.21
N VAL A 176 -32.46 32.22 -32.84
CA VAL A 176 -31.50 33.16 -32.23
C VAL A 176 -31.04 32.67 -30.86
N VAL A 177 -31.96 32.26 -29.98
CA VAL A 177 -31.62 31.77 -28.63
C VAL A 177 -30.86 30.45 -28.67
N ALA A 178 -31.24 29.51 -29.55
CA ALA A 178 -30.52 28.27 -29.76
C ALA A 178 -29.09 28.50 -30.29
N SER A 179 -28.95 29.37 -31.30
CA SER A 179 -27.64 29.74 -31.86
C SER A 179 -26.76 30.45 -30.84
N LEU A 180 -27.34 31.37 -30.06
CA LEU A 180 -26.64 32.08 -28.99
C LEU A 180 -26.19 31.10 -27.88
N SER A 181 -26.99 30.09 -27.56
CA SER A 181 -26.66 29.07 -26.57
C SER A 181 -25.52 28.16 -27.06
N VAL A 182 -25.52 27.78 -28.34
CA VAL A 182 -24.42 27.03 -28.96
C VAL A 182 -23.14 27.87 -29.02
N LEU A 183 -23.25 29.14 -29.41
CA LEU A 183 -22.14 30.11 -29.38
C LEU A 183 -21.57 30.29 -27.98
N ALA A 184 -22.43 30.42 -26.96
CA ALA A 184 -22.02 30.52 -25.57
C ALA A 184 -21.32 29.24 -25.10
N LEU A 185 -21.81 28.05 -25.46
CA LEU A 185 -21.10 26.79 -25.15
C LEU A 185 -19.75 26.68 -25.85
N PHE A 186 -19.67 27.09 -27.11
CA PHE A 186 -18.44 27.07 -27.89
C PHE A 186 -17.41 28.03 -27.30
N PHE A 187 -17.85 29.26 -26.99
CA PHE A 187 -17.01 30.28 -26.39
C PHE A 187 -16.57 29.86 -24.99
N PHE A 188 -17.48 29.40 -24.13
CA PHE A 188 -17.14 28.96 -22.78
C PHE A 188 -16.25 27.71 -22.79
N GLY A 189 -16.49 26.77 -23.70
CA GLY A 189 -15.64 25.59 -23.88
C GLY A 189 -14.21 25.95 -24.30
N ARG A 190 -14.06 26.89 -25.25
CA ARG A 190 -12.74 27.35 -25.70
C ARG A 190 -12.07 28.30 -24.71
N MET A 191 -12.85 29.13 -24.03
CA MET A 191 -12.41 30.02 -22.95
C MET A 191 -11.90 29.19 -21.77
N ILE A 192 -12.60 28.14 -21.33
CA ILE A 192 -12.13 27.24 -20.26
C ILE A 192 -10.80 26.59 -20.64
N MET A 193 -10.62 26.14 -21.89
CA MET A 193 -9.35 25.57 -22.34
C MET A 193 -8.21 26.60 -22.21
N PHE A 194 -8.43 27.81 -22.70
CA PHE A 194 -7.45 28.89 -22.58
C PHE A 194 -7.18 29.28 -21.12
N PHE A 195 -8.21 29.33 -20.27
CA PHE A 195 -8.06 29.58 -18.84
C PHE A 195 -7.32 28.43 -18.14
N SER A 196 -7.52 27.18 -18.56
CA SER A 196 -6.78 26.02 -18.05
C SER A 196 -5.30 26.14 -18.36
N ASP A 197 -4.93 26.49 -19.61
CA ASP A 197 -3.54 26.69 -20.00
C ASP A 197 -2.88 27.80 -19.17
N LYS A 198 -3.62 28.88 -18.86
CA LYS A 198 -3.15 29.97 -18.00
C LYS A 198 -3.06 29.61 -16.52
N LEU A 199 -4.00 28.81 -16.01
CA LEU A 199 -3.94 28.30 -14.64
C LEU A 199 -2.81 27.29 -14.45
N ASP A 200 -2.51 26.46 -15.45
CA ASP A 200 -1.38 25.55 -15.43
C ASP A 200 -0.04 26.31 -15.46
N GLU A 201 0.05 27.38 -16.26
CA GLU A 201 1.20 28.28 -16.27
C GLU A 201 1.43 28.93 -14.89
N LEU A 202 0.37 29.46 -14.26
CA LEU A 202 0.42 30.04 -12.91
C LEU A 202 0.75 29.00 -11.84
N GLY A 203 0.15 27.81 -11.90
CA GLY A 203 0.40 26.70 -10.98
C GLY A 203 1.87 26.27 -11.02
N SER A 204 2.47 26.23 -12.22
CA SER A 204 3.89 25.93 -12.38
C SER A 204 4.82 27.01 -11.80
N GLN A 205 4.41 28.29 -11.83
CA GLN A 205 5.18 29.39 -11.26
C GLN A 205 5.06 29.40 -9.73
N ILE A 206 3.86 29.23 -9.19
CA ILE A 206 3.60 29.14 -7.75
C ILE A 206 4.26 27.91 -7.14
N GLY A 207 4.20 26.75 -7.79
CA GLY A 207 4.84 25.53 -7.30
C GLY A 207 6.36 25.65 -7.18
N ARG A 208 7.00 26.35 -8.14
CA ARG A 208 8.45 26.64 -8.09
C ARG A 208 8.81 27.60 -6.96
N GLN A 209 8.04 28.67 -6.78
CA GLN A 209 8.25 29.62 -5.67
C GLN A 209 8.05 28.96 -4.32
N PHE A 210 6.99 28.15 -4.17
CA PHE A 210 6.68 27.46 -2.92
C PHE A 210 7.76 26.42 -2.56
N ARG A 211 8.25 25.64 -3.54
CA ARG A 211 9.37 24.71 -3.32
C ARG A 211 10.66 25.44 -2.96
N ALA A 212 10.97 26.56 -3.61
CA ALA A 212 12.16 27.36 -3.30
C ALA A 212 12.07 27.97 -1.88
N VAL A 213 10.89 28.42 -1.46
CA VAL A 213 10.66 28.93 -0.11
C VAL A 213 10.77 27.81 0.92
N ILE A 214 10.12 26.67 0.71
CA ILE A 214 10.21 25.50 1.60
C ILE A 214 11.65 25.04 1.73
N GLN A 215 12.40 24.92 0.63
CA GLN A 215 13.81 24.54 0.68
C GLN A 215 14.66 25.54 1.45
N ARG A 216 14.42 26.86 1.28
CA ARG A 216 15.13 27.89 2.06
C ARG A 216 14.80 27.83 3.56
N VAL A 217 13.54 27.57 3.91
CA VAL A 217 13.10 27.44 5.30
C VAL A 217 13.70 26.17 5.93
N LEU A 218 13.63 25.04 5.23
CA LEU A 218 14.19 23.77 5.69
C LEU A 218 15.71 23.86 5.86
N TRP A 219 16.40 24.53 4.95
CA TRP A 219 17.84 24.76 5.02
C TRP A 219 18.22 25.67 6.19
N ARG A 220 17.44 26.74 6.46
CA ARG A 220 17.63 27.58 7.66
C ARG A 220 17.40 26.80 8.96
N LEU A 221 16.40 25.93 9.00
CA LEU A 221 16.12 25.10 10.18
C LEU A 221 17.25 24.11 10.45
N SER A 222 17.77 23.46 9.41
CA SER A 222 18.90 22.54 9.51
C SER A 222 20.18 23.23 9.98
N ARG A 223 20.45 24.45 9.48
CA ARG A 223 21.62 25.24 9.89
C ARG A 223 21.56 25.64 11.37
N GLY A 224 20.38 26.03 11.86
CA GLY A 224 20.18 26.35 13.27
C GLY A 224 20.36 25.15 14.21
N LYS A 225 20.05 23.93 13.74
CA LYS A 225 20.30 22.70 14.50
C LYS A 225 21.80 22.39 14.57
N ALA A 226 22.51 22.50 13.46
CA ALA A 226 23.95 22.25 13.40
C ALA A 226 24.78 23.23 14.28
N GLU A 227 24.35 24.49 14.38
CA GLU A 227 24.99 25.47 15.27
C GLU A 227 24.70 25.20 16.76
N ARG A 228 23.51 24.70 17.10
CA ARG A 228 23.18 24.28 18.48
C ARG A 228 24.03 23.10 18.93
N ASP A 229 24.17 22.08 18.10
CA ASP A 229 24.93 20.88 18.44
C ASP A 229 26.42 21.21 18.61
N ARG A 230 26.96 22.12 17.79
CA ARG A 230 28.35 22.60 17.90
C ARG A 230 28.62 23.45 19.15
N ASN A 231 27.63 24.23 19.60
CA ASN A 231 27.73 25.01 20.85
C ASN A 231 27.50 24.17 22.12
N ALA A 232 26.81 23.02 22.02
CA ALA A 232 26.63 22.11 23.15
C ALA A 232 27.93 21.36 23.48
N ASP A 233 28.67 20.93 22.45
CA ASP A 233 29.94 20.21 22.59
C ASP A 233 31.05 21.11 23.17
N SER A 234 31.12 22.37 22.71
CA SER A 234 32.08 23.35 23.23
C SER A 234 31.81 23.79 24.68
N ARG A 235 30.60 23.56 25.22
CA ARG A 235 30.32 23.77 26.66
C ARG A 235 30.69 22.57 27.53
N GLN A 236 30.80 21.38 26.96
CA GLN A 236 31.23 20.18 27.70
C GLN A 236 32.76 20.07 27.84
N GLN A 237 33.53 20.82 27.05
CA GLN A 237 35.00 20.81 27.13
C GLN A 237 35.59 21.87 28.08
N VAL A 238 34.77 22.71 28.72
CA VAL A 238 35.21 23.82 29.59
C VAL A 238 34.82 23.60 31.07
N GLN A 239 34.26 22.43 31.41
CA GLN A 239 34.08 21.95 32.78
C GLN A 239 34.96 20.74 33.01
#